data_AF-B4WGZ5-F1
#
_entry.id   AF-B4WGZ5-F1
#
_cell.length_a   1.000
_cell.length_b   1.000
_cell.length_c   1.000
_cell.angle_alpha   90.00
_cell.angle_beta   90.00
_cell.angle_gamma   90.00
#
_symmetry.space_group_name_H-M   'P 1'
#
loop_
_entity.id
_entity.type
_entity.pdbx_description
1 polymer ?
#
loop_
_entity_poly.entity_id
_entity_poly.type
_entity_poly.pdbx_seq_one_letter_code
_entity_poly.pdbx_strand_id
1 'polypeptide(L)'
;MSGFWYTAAIATTVSAVVILAKDLAIPSRYAPASPFSVGQVERQQVKRQQVGRRQVERQPKNRTIAQDGALPDTLIEQNASRTNFEQAMAIARQAVDAYQSARAADTPEASLAFTRKEKRLWQSSLQKLSNIPKDASIYQQANHKKAHYKTLLATAAKKVLAAESAFLTDIIESAQISPTNVHISLCQIDLPRSAPSEAVGASTYETAYKTADETESGYSSNGCRHHKGEQLLASPASLIKLPIAIAVLDKIHTEKLDLNSKLYIDPQNFTENAIGATIEVDKEYPLVQVIDRMISESNNIATNQLIDYVGREGINKTLTARGYQDTFVDYKLAGNRILPPNPGTQSNRITTNDVTRMMVDTYRLSHPDDGELLQALTVQKDQELGYQALREVGSAVEWLGEKTGQNGRMLGTTLAMKIDAKRYALTVAINYSADAIALRKLIKGIAHHLIENGPIAQEFEHAKLEPLPASPLAKSITKPRTARPRTRSGANHLANQSKSSASF
;
A
#
# COMPACT_ATOMS: atom_id res chain seq x y z
N MET A 1 -43.29 -8.45 -5.50
CA MET A 1 -43.82 -9.42 -4.51
C MET A 1 -43.10 -10.75 -4.71
N SER A 2 -42.14 -11.05 -3.83
CA SER A 2 -41.64 -12.38 -3.43
C SER A 2 -40.38 -12.14 -2.60
N GLY A 3 -40.58 -11.97 -1.29
CA GLY A 3 -39.50 -11.74 -0.32
C GLY A 3 -38.80 -13.05 0.05
N PHE A 4 -37.48 -13.01 0.13
CA PHE A 4 -36.63 -14.08 0.65
C PHE A 4 -36.88 -14.24 2.15
N TRP A 5 -37.27 -15.44 2.58
CA TRP A 5 -37.33 -15.81 3.99
C TRP A 5 -36.12 -16.66 4.33
N TYR A 6 -35.19 -16.13 5.13
CA TYR A 6 -34.29 -16.94 5.93
C TYR A 6 -34.86 -17.02 7.36
N THR A 7 -35.27 -18.21 7.77
CA THR A 7 -35.63 -18.50 9.16
C THR A 7 -34.35 -18.55 10.00
N ALA A 8 -34.10 -17.50 10.78
CA ALA A 8 -33.10 -17.51 11.85
C ALA A 8 -33.68 -18.27 13.05
N ALA A 9 -33.10 -19.41 13.40
CA ALA A 9 -33.36 -20.08 14.67
C ALA A 9 -32.54 -19.38 15.77
N ILE A 10 -33.21 -18.55 16.58
CA ILE A 10 -32.64 -17.98 17.81
C ILE A 10 -32.93 -18.96 18.94
N ALA A 11 -31.89 -19.62 19.45
CA ALA A 11 -31.95 -20.36 20.71
C ALA A 11 -31.80 -19.37 21.87
N THR A 12 -32.91 -19.04 22.53
CA THR A 12 -32.92 -18.29 23.79
C THR A 12 -32.62 -19.22 24.96
N THR A 13 -31.42 -19.15 25.51
CA THR A 13 -31.14 -19.61 26.88
C THR A 13 -31.18 -18.41 27.82
N VAL A 14 -32.28 -18.30 28.55
CA VAL A 14 -32.43 -17.43 29.72
C VAL A 14 -31.61 -18.07 30.85
N SER A 15 -30.72 -17.30 31.47
CA SER A 15 -30.20 -17.64 32.79
C SER A 15 -30.18 -16.37 33.64
N ALA A 16 -30.90 -16.49 34.75
CA ALA A 16 -31.21 -15.45 35.71
C ALA A 16 -29.94 -14.89 36.37
N VAL A 17 -29.87 -13.57 36.46
CA VAL A 17 -28.93 -12.86 37.32
C VAL A 17 -29.51 -12.82 38.72
N VAL A 18 -28.92 -13.57 39.64
CA VAL A 18 -29.11 -13.40 41.09
C VAL A 18 -28.00 -12.48 41.59
N ILE A 19 -28.42 -11.33 42.14
CA ILE A 19 -27.57 -10.39 42.88
C ILE A 19 -27.26 -11.00 44.24
N LEU A 20 -25.98 -11.09 44.60
CA LEU A 20 -25.54 -11.19 45.99
C LEU A 20 -24.14 -10.58 46.14
N ALA A 21 -24.10 -9.42 46.79
CA ALA A 21 -22.89 -8.81 47.31
C ALA A 21 -22.37 -9.62 48.51
N LYS A 22 -21.05 -9.77 48.62
CA LYS A 22 -20.31 -9.68 49.89
C LYS A 22 -18.80 -9.71 49.68
N ASP A 23 -18.15 -8.90 50.50
CA ASP A 23 -16.72 -8.73 50.69
C ASP A 23 -15.93 -10.03 50.71
N LEU A 24 -14.75 -10.04 50.10
CA LEU A 24 -13.59 -10.82 50.55
C LEU A 24 -12.29 -10.18 50.02
N ALA A 25 -11.52 -9.63 50.94
CA ALA A 25 -10.14 -9.19 50.74
C ALA A 25 -9.21 -10.40 50.58
N ILE A 26 -8.28 -10.33 49.62
CA ILE A 26 -7.11 -11.22 49.53
C ILE A 26 -5.87 -10.37 49.22
N PRO A 27 -4.73 -10.58 49.92
CA PRO A 27 -3.59 -9.68 49.89
C PRO A 27 -2.72 -9.85 48.63
N SER A 28 -2.37 -8.72 48.02
CA SER A 28 -1.33 -8.64 46.99
C SER A 28 0.06 -8.69 47.65
N ARG A 29 0.78 -9.79 47.45
CA ARG A 29 2.25 -9.84 47.56
C ARG A 29 2.80 -9.82 46.14
N TYR A 30 3.42 -8.73 45.72
CA TYR A 30 4.61 -8.73 44.85
C TYR A 30 5.28 -7.36 44.95
N ALA A 31 6.51 -7.37 45.44
CA ALA A 31 7.36 -6.20 45.62
C ALA A 31 7.96 -5.73 44.28
N PRO A 32 8.22 -4.42 44.11
CA PRO A 32 8.86 -3.89 42.92
C PRO A 32 10.39 -4.03 42.98
N ALA A 33 10.99 -4.38 41.85
CA ALA A 33 12.43 -4.38 41.65
C ALA A 33 12.98 -2.95 41.53
N SER A 34 14.05 -2.69 42.29
CA SER A 34 14.82 -1.44 42.33
C SER A 34 15.68 -1.21 41.08
N PRO A 35 16.12 0.05 40.85
CA PRO A 35 16.68 0.50 39.57
C PRO A 35 18.15 0.15 39.37
N PHE A 36 18.52 0.01 38.09
CA PHE A 36 19.87 -0.19 37.59
C PHE A 36 20.85 0.91 38.02
N SER A 37 21.96 0.47 38.62
CA SER A 37 23.12 1.28 38.98
C SER A 37 23.98 1.57 37.75
N VAL A 38 24.36 2.84 37.58
CA VAL A 38 25.29 3.34 36.56
C VAL A 38 26.71 2.99 37.00
N GLY A 39 27.34 2.06 36.27
CA GLY A 39 28.72 1.66 36.47
C GLY A 39 29.72 2.76 36.10
N GLN A 40 30.67 2.99 37.00
CA GLN A 40 31.80 3.91 36.84
C GLN A 40 32.74 3.44 35.72
N VAL A 41 33.12 4.37 34.84
CA VAL A 41 34.14 4.17 33.81
C VAL A 41 35.52 4.38 34.42
N GLU A 42 36.28 3.30 34.48
CA GLU A 42 37.67 3.23 34.93
C GLU A 42 38.61 3.87 33.89
N ARG A 43 39.42 4.84 34.33
CA ARG A 43 40.43 5.52 33.53
C ARG A 43 41.64 4.60 33.32
N GLN A 44 41.83 4.06 32.12
CA GLN A 44 43.10 3.45 31.74
C GLN A 44 44.07 4.50 31.19
N GLN A 45 45.20 4.63 31.89
CA GLN A 45 46.38 5.40 31.51
C GLN A 45 47.11 4.72 30.35
N VAL A 46 47.21 5.38 29.20
CA VAL A 46 48.07 4.94 28.09
C VAL A 46 49.47 5.54 28.26
N LYS A 47 50.45 4.66 28.46
CA LYS A 47 51.89 4.96 28.52
C LYS A 47 52.38 5.52 27.19
N ARG A 48 53.06 6.67 27.26
CA ARG A 48 53.92 7.21 26.21
C ARG A 48 55.12 6.29 25.99
N GLN A 49 55.31 5.79 24.77
CA GLN A 49 56.62 5.30 24.31
C GLN A 49 57.17 6.27 23.25
N GLN A 50 58.33 6.83 23.57
CA GLN A 50 59.18 7.59 22.66
C GLN A 50 59.89 6.63 21.71
N VAL A 51 59.82 6.88 20.41
CA VAL A 51 60.68 6.21 19.42
C VAL A 51 61.37 7.25 18.56
N GLY A 52 62.68 7.38 18.80
CA GLY A 52 63.75 7.42 17.81
C GLY A 52 63.63 8.35 16.60
N ARG A 53 64.29 9.51 16.69
CA ARG A 53 64.83 10.24 15.55
C ARG A 53 65.79 9.35 14.75
N ARG A 54 65.57 9.21 13.43
CA ARG A 54 66.62 8.97 12.45
C ARG A 54 66.46 9.95 11.29
N GLN A 55 67.42 10.87 11.18
CA GLN A 55 67.66 11.69 10.00
C GLN A 55 68.16 10.80 8.87
N VAL A 56 67.54 10.88 7.70
CA VAL A 56 68.16 10.48 6.43
C VAL A 56 67.93 11.62 5.44
N GLU A 57 69.02 12.28 5.14
CA GLU A 57 69.23 13.28 4.12
C GLU A 57 69.20 12.62 2.73
N ARG A 58 68.28 13.04 1.84
CA ARG A 58 68.40 12.83 0.40
C ARG A 58 67.84 14.02 -0.39
N GLN A 59 68.68 14.45 -1.34
CA GLN A 59 68.61 15.60 -2.24
C GLN A 59 67.37 15.68 -3.15
N PRO A 60 67.08 16.87 -3.71
CA PRO A 60 65.92 17.09 -4.58
C PRO A 60 66.24 16.68 -6.02
N LYS A 61 65.38 15.88 -6.64
CA LYS A 61 65.31 15.75 -8.10
C LYS A 61 64.03 16.40 -8.60
N ASN A 62 64.19 17.58 -9.18
CA ASN A 62 63.23 18.21 -10.08
C ASN A 62 62.89 17.22 -11.20
N ARG A 63 61.62 16.80 -11.27
CA ARG A 63 61.02 16.24 -12.46
C ARG A 63 59.68 16.93 -12.68
N THR A 64 59.72 17.94 -13.53
CA THR A 64 58.57 18.54 -14.18
C THR A 64 57.95 17.48 -15.07
N ILE A 65 56.82 16.91 -14.65
CA ILE A 65 55.94 16.13 -15.51
C ILE A 65 54.64 16.92 -15.55
N ALA A 66 54.36 17.52 -16.71
CA ALA A 66 53.02 17.97 -17.05
C ALA A 66 52.13 16.72 -17.11
N GLN A 67 51.34 16.49 -16.07
CA GLN A 67 50.26 15.50 -16.09
C GLN A 67 49.00 16.22 -16.57
N ASP A 68 48.53 15.85 -17.76
CA ASP A 68 47.13 15.99 -18.12
C ASP A 68 46.32 15.19 -17.09
N GLY A 69 45.69 15.92 -16.18
CA GLY A 69 45.04 15.38 -14.99
C GLY A 69 43.63 14.88 -15.26
N ALA A 70 43.50 13.65 -15.73
CA ALA A 70 42.28 12.88 -15.49
C ALA A 70 42.39 12.27 -14.08
N LEU A 71 41.51 12.71 -13.17
CA LEU A 71 41.35 12.05 -11.87
C LEU A 71 41.03 10.56 -12.12
N PRO A 72 41.64 9.62 -11.37
CA PRO A 72 41.31 8.21 -11.52
C PRO A 72 39.81 8.01 -11.33
N ASP A 73 39.17 7.22 -12.21
CA ASP A 73 37.72 6.97 -12.19
C ASP A 73 37.22 6.54 -10.79
N THR A 74 38.06 5.79 -10.06
CA THR A 74 37.80 5.36 -8.68
C THR A 74 37.62 6.52 -7.70
N LEU A 75 38.32 7.63 -7.87
CA LEU A 75 38.21 8.81 -7.01
C LEU A 75 36.93 9.61 -7.33
N ILE A 76 36.52 9.62 -8.59
CA ILE A 76 35.27 10.25 -9.06
C ILE A 76 34.06 9.49 -8.49
N GLU A 77 34.05 8.17 -8.59
CA GLU A 77 32.98 7.31 -8.06
C GLU A 77 32.86 7.36 -6.53
N GLN A 78 33.99 7.40 -5.82
CA GLN A 78 34.00 7.57 -4.36
C GLN A 78 33.41 8.93 -3.94
N ASN A 79 33.73 10.00 -4.67
CA ASN A 79 33.17 11.33 -4.43
C ASN A 79 31.66 11.37 -4.69
N ALA A 80 31.20 10.74 -5.77
CA ALA A 80 29.78 10.64 -6.09
C ALA A 80 29.00 9.86 -5.03
N SER A 81 29.53 8.71 -4.58
CA SER A 81 28.93 7.90 -3.51
C SER A 81 28.80 8.70 -2.21
N ARG A 82 29.87 9.40 -1.81
CA ARG A 82 29.87 10.26 -0.61
C ARG A 82 28.87 11.40 -0.73
N THR A 83 28.81 12.05 -1.89
CA THR A 83 27.84 13.13 -2.16
C THR A 83 26.40 12.61 -2.06
N ASN A 84 26.10 11.44 -2.64
CA ASN A 84 24.78 10.81 -2.53
C ASN A 84 24.41 10.51 -1.07
N PHE A 85 25.35 10.00 -0.28
CA PHE A 85 25.12 9.74 1.14
C PHE A 85 24.87 11.04 1.93
N GLU A 86 25.70 12.07 1.74
CA GLU A 86 25.54 13.37 2.40
C GLU A 86 24.22 14.06 2.03
N GLN A 87 23.83 14.00 0.75
CA GLN A 87 22.51 14.49 0.28
C GLN A 87 21.36 13.71 0.93
N ALA A 88 21.44 12.38 0.99
CA ALA A 88 20.42 11.56 1.63
C ALA A 88 20.23 11.94 3.10
N MET A 89 21.33 12.15 3.83
CA MET A 89 21.31 12.58 5.23
C MET A 89 20.73 13.98 5.40
N ALA A 90 20.99 14.92 4.47
CA ALA A 90 20.43 16.26 4.49
C ALA A 90 18.90 16.24 4.26
N ILE A 91 18.43 15.49 3.27
CA ILE A 91 17.00 15.30 2.99
C ILE A 91 16.30 14.64 4.19
N ALA A 92 16.94 13.66 4.81
CA ALA A 92 16.41 12.99 6.00
C ALA A 92 16.19 13.95 7.19
N ARG A 93 17.08 14.93 7.39
CA ARG A 93 16.87 15.96 8.42
C ARG A 93 15.62 16.80 8.11
N GLN A 94 15.43 17.20 6.86
CA GLN A 94 14.22 17.93 6.45
C GLN A 94 12.95 17.08 6.66
N ALA A 95 13.03 15.75 6.49
CA ALA A 95 11.91 14.86 6.76
C ALA A 95 11.55 14.84 8.26
N VAL A 96 12.56 14.82 9.14
CA VAL A 96 12.38 14.96 10.59
C VAL A 96 11.77 16.31 10.95
N ASP A 97 12.22 17.40 10.33
CA ASP A 97 11.64 18.73 10.55
C ASP A 97 10.17 18.76 10.13
N ALA A 98 9.83 18.18 8.96
CA ALA A 98 8.46 18.06 8.49
C ALA A 98 7.59 17.24 9.46
N TYR A 99 8.11 16.13 10.02
CA TYR A 99 7.42 15.37 11.06
C TYR A 99 7.15 16.22 12.31
N GLN A 100 8.11 17.02 12.76
CA GLN A 100 7.93 17.91 13.91
C GLN A 100 6.88 18.98 13.62
N SER A 101 6.91 19.59 12.42
CA SER A 101 5.88 20.54 11.98
C SER A 101 4.49 19.90 11.91
N ALA A 102 4.37 18.65 11.46
CA ALA A 102 3.09 17.95 11.44
C ALA A 102 2.49 17.78 12.85
N ARG A 103 3.33 17.57 13.88
CA ARG A 103 2.90 17.47 15.28
C ARG A 103 2.54 18.80 15.92
N ALA A 104 3.15 19.89 15.45
CA ALA A 104 2.92 21.23 15.95
C ALA A 104 1.84 21.99 15.17
N ALA A 105 1.25 21.38 14.12
CA ALA A 105 0.25 22.01 13.29
C ALA A 105 -1.08 22.18 14.04
N ASP A 106 -1.69 23.37 13.90
CA ASP A 106 -2.94 23.72 14.59
C ASP A 106 -4.18 23.08 13.94
N THR A 107 -4.08 22.63 12.68
CA THR A 107 -5.20 22.03 11.94
C THR A 107 -4.84 20.65 11.36
N PRO A 108 -5.84 19.75 11.20
CA PRO A 108 -5.64 18.46 10.54
C PRO A 108 -5.09 18.59 9.11
N GLU A 109 -5.53 19.58 8.34
CA GLU A 109 -5.11 19.81 6.95
C GLU A 109 -3.63 20.20 6.88
N ALA A 110 -3.19 21.08 7.77
CA ALA A 110 -1.78 21.47 7.88
C ALA A 110 -0.92 20.28 8.33
N SER A 111 -1.39 19.52 9.31
CA SER A 111 -0.72 18.29 9.77
C SER A 111 -0.55 17.27 8.63
N LEU A 112 -1.60 17.06 7.82
CA LEU A 112 -1.56 16.18 6.67
C LEU A 112 -0.60 16.69 5.58
N ALA A 113 -0.59 17.99 5.30
CA ALA A 113 0.34 18.59 4.33
C ALA A 113 1.81 18.34 4.73
N PHE A 114 2.15 18.52 6.00
CA PHE A 114 3.49 18.21 6.52
C PHE A 114 3.80 16.72 6.51
N THR A 115 2.83 15.86 6.83
CA THR A 115 3.01 14.40 6.76
C THR A 115 3.25 13.91 5.32
N ARG A 116 2.55 14.50 4.33
CA ARG A 116 2.81 14.26 2.89
C ARG A 116 4.21 14.73 2.49
N LYS A 117 4.66 15.87 3.00
CA LYS A 117 6.04 16.37 2.79
C LYS A 117 7.08 15.42 3.40
N GLU A 118 6.86 14.97 4.63
CA GLU A 118 7.69 13.96 5.30
C GLU A 118 7.83 12.70 4.43
N LYS A 119 6.70 12.12 3.98
CA LYS A 119 6.67 10.94 3.09
C LYS A 119 7.57 11.15 1.85
N ARG A 120 7.39 12.25 1.11
CA ARG A 120 8.17 12.55 -0.11
C ARG A 120 9.67 12.70 0.17
N LEU A 121 10.03 13.31 1.30
CA LEU A 121 11.44 13.48 1.68
C LEU A 121 12.08 12.13 2.04
N TRP A 122 11.38 11.25 2.75
CA TRP A 122 11.89 9.90 3.01
C TRP A 122 12.09 9.09 1.72
N GLN A 123 11.16 9.16 0.77
CA GLN A 123 11.31 8.55 -0.56
C GLN A 123 12.55 9.08 -1.29
N SER A 124 12.71 10.41 -1.33
CA SER A 124 13.85 11.07 -1.98
C SER A 124 15.20 10.67 -1.34
N SER A 125 15.24 10.58 -0.01
CA SER A 125 16.44 10.13 0.72
C SER A 125 16.80 8.68 0.40
N LEU A 126 15.81 7.79 0.35
CA LEU A 126 16.00 6.39 -0.03
C LEU A 126 16.51 6.23 -1.47
N GLN A 127 16.02 7.05 -2.40
CA GLN A 127 16.52 7.07 -3.79
C GLN A 127 18.02 7.42 -3.82
N LYS A 128 18.44 8.46 -3.08
CA LYS A 128 19.86 8.85 -2.98
C LYS A 128 20.74 7.75 -2.41
N LEU A 129 20.29 7.07 -1.36
CA LEU A 129 21.03 5.92 -0.80
C LEU A 129 21.08 4.75 -1.80
N SER A 130 20.05 4.57 -2.62
CA SER A 130 19.95 3.47 -3.59
C SER A 130 20.93 3.62 -4.74
N ASN A 131 21.33 4.85 -5.06
CA ASN A 131 22.35 5.16 -6.07
C ASN A 131 23.81 4.94 -5.58
N ILE A 132 24.02 4.38 -4.38
CA ILE A 132 25.36 4.06 -3.87
C ILE A 132 25.72 2.61 -4.29
N PRO A 133 26.80 2.41 -5.08
CA PRO A 133 27.26 1.10 -5.52
C PRO A 133 27.60 0.15 -4.37
N LYS A 134 27.49 -1.17 -4.62
CA LYS A 134 27.74 -2.22 -3.59
C LYS A 134 29.20 -2.29 -3.13
N ASP A 135 30.13 -1.91 -3.98
CA ASP A 135 31.58 -1.88 -3.77
C ASP A 135 32.09 -0.57 -3.16
N ALA A 136 31.24 0.45 -3.05
CA ALA A 136 31.60 1.70 -2.38
C ALA A 136 31.91 1.45 -0.89
N SER A 137 32.97 2.07 -0.37
CA SER A 137 33.40 1.92 1.03
C SER A 137 32.32 2.28 2.07
N ILE A 138 31.40 3.17 1.70
CA ILE A 138 30.27 3.61 2.55
C ILE A 138 29.00 2.77 2.38
N TYR A 139 29.00 1.74 1.53
CA TYR A 139 27.81 0.97 1.18
C TYR A 139 27.12 0.33 2.40
N GLN A 140 27.89 -0.24 3.33
CA GLN A 140 27.33 -0.86 4.54
C GLN A 140 26.58 0.17 5.41
N GLN A 141 27.15 1.38 5.55
CA GLN A 141 26.51 2.48 6.25
C GLN A 141 25.23 2.94 5.54
N ALA A 142 25.28 3.03 4.21
CA ALA A 142 24.12 3.37 3.39
C ALA A 142 22.99 2.32 3.54
N ASN A 143 23.32 1.02 3.52
CA ASN A 143 22.34 -0.05 3.70
C ASN A 143 21.67 -0.02 5.07
N HIS A 144 22.44 0.22 6.14
CA HIS A 144 21.87 0.41 7.48
C HIS A 144 20.88 1.60 7.52
N LYS A 145 21.23 2.72 6.89
CA LYS A 145 20.32 3.88 6.77
C LYS A 145 19.09 3.59 5.91
N LYS A 146 19.22 2.84 4.82
CA LYS A 146 18.07 2.41 3.99
C LYS A 146 17.06 1.64 4.83
N ALA A 147 17.50 0.65 5.60
CA ALA A 147 16.60 -0.13 6.46
C ALA A 147 15.82 0.76 7.42
N HIS A 148 16.50 1.69 8.09
CA HIS A 148 15.86 2.64 9.00
C HIS A 148 14.88 3.59 8.29
N TYR A 149 15.26 4.18 7.16
CA TYR A 149 14.42 5.11 6.41
C TYR A 149 13.19 4.44 5.79
N LYS A 150 13.28 3.15 5.44
CA LYS A 150 12.10 2.37 5.02
C LYS A 150 11.04 2.31 6.12
N THR A 151 11.42 2.09 7.37
CA THR A 151 10.49 2.08 8.52
C THR A 151 9.83 3.44 8.74
N LEU A 152 10.59 4.53 8.62
CA LEU A 152 10.06 5.89 8.76
C LEU A 152 9.10 6.25 7.62
N LEU A 153 9.46 5.91 6.37
CA LEU A 153 8.57 6.08 5.23
C LEU A 153 7.27 5.30 5.39
N ALA A 154 7.33 4.02 5.80
CA ALA A 154 6.14 3.21 6.03
C ALA A 154 5.22 3.84 7.10
N THR A 155 5.79 4.43 8.15
CA THR A 155 5.05 5.15 9.19
C THR A 155 4.35 6.39 8.64
N ALA A 156 5.07 7.23 7.90
CA ALA A 156 4.52 8.43 7.28
C ALA A 156 3.43 8.07 6.24
N ALA A 157 3.67 7.06 5.40
CA ALA A 157 2.72 6.58 4.41
C ALA A 157 1.43 6.08 5.05
N LYS A 158 1.52 5.31 6.14
CA LYS A 158 0.34 4.84 6.90
C LYS A 158 -0.48 6.01 7.44
N LYS A 159 0.15 7.07 7.95
CA LYS A 159 -0.54 8.27 8.45
C LYS A 159 -1.24 9.04 7.33
N VAL A 160 -0.57 9.24 6.20
CA VAL A 160 -1.17 9.87 5.02
C VAL A 160 -2.38 9.06 4.56
N LEU A 161 -2.23 7.75 4.40
CA LEU A 161 -3.32 6.88 3.95
C LEU A 161 -4.51 6.90 4.91
N ALA A 162 -4.26 6.87 6.23
CA ALA A 162 -5.33 6.94 7.24
C ALA A 162 -6.09 8.27 7.16
N ALA A 163 -5.38 9.40 7.08
CA ALA A 163 -5.99 10.72 6.97
C ALA A 163 -6.77 10.88 5.66
N GLU A 164 -6.21 10.42 4.54
CA GLU A 164 -6.87 10.48 3.23
C GLU A 164 -8.06 9.54 3.11
N SER A 165 -8.11 8.47 3.90
CA SER A 165 -9.24 7.52 3.96
C SER A 165 -10.30 7.92 4.98
N ALA A 166 -10.12 9.02 5.71
CA ALA A 166 -10.98 9.40 6.84
C ALA A 166 -12.45 9.57 6.43
N PHE A 167 -12.73 10.03 5.21
CA PHE A 167 -14.09 10.19 4.67
C PHE A 167 -14.91 8.89 4.64
N LEU A 168 -14.24 7.72 4.61
CA LEU A 168 -14.92 6.43 4.67
C LEU A 168 -15.61 6.23 6.03
N THR A 169 -15.11 6.87 7.09
CA THR A 169 -15.71 6.79 8.43
C THR A 169 -17.12 7.36 8.42
N ASP A 170 -17.30 8.57 7.88
CA ASP A 170 -18.60 9.24 7.79
C ASP A 170 -19.60 8.42 6.95
N ILE A 171 -19.13 7.83 5.85
CA ILE A 171 -19.93 6.94 5.00
C ILE A 171 -20.38 5.70 5.78
N ILE A 172 -19.47 5.07 6.54
CA ILE A 172 -19.77 3.88 7.35
C ILE A 172 -20.79 4.21 8.44
N GLU A 173 -20.60 5.33 9.14
CA GLU A 173 -21.53 5.79 10.18
C GLU A 173 -22.93 6.06 9.61
N SER A 174 -23.01 6.71 8.44
CA SER A 174 -24.28 6.97 7.75
C SER A 174 -25.03 5.70 7.34
N ALA A 175 -24.30 4.60 7.09
CA ALA A 175 -24.88 3.31 6.75
C ALA A 175 -25.46 2.57 7.98
N GLN A 176 -25.23 3.07 9.20
CA GLN A 176 -25.71 2.49 10.47
C GLN A 176 -25.21 1.06 10.71
N ILE A 177 -23.97 0.77 10.28
CA ILE A 177 -23.30 -0.52 10.53
C ILE A 177 -22.11 -0.29 11.47
N SER A 178 -21.79 -1.28 12.31
CA SER A 178 -20.56 -1.23 13.10
C SER A 178 -19.32 -1.12 12.19
N PRO A 179 -18.48 -0.09 12.37
CA PRO A 179 -17.22 0.06 11.61
C PRO A 179 -16.26 -1.12 11.81
N THR A 180 -16.42 -1.90 12.87
CA THR A 180 -15.56 -3.05 13.14
C THR A 180 -15.73 -4.18 12.12
N ASN A 181 -16.91 -4.29 11.51
CA ASN A 181 -17.28 -5.38 10.61
C ASN A 181 -17.17 -5.00 9.13
N VAL A 182 -16.96 -3.71 8.84
CA VAL A 182 -16.89 -3.20 7.48
C VAL A 182 -15.43 -3.22 7.00
N HIS A 183 -15.23 -3.66 5.76
CA HIS A 183 -13.97 -3.61 5.05
C HIS A 183 -14.21 -2.93 3.70
N ILE A 184 -13.45 -1.89 3.41
CA ILE A 184 -13.57 -1.12 2.17
C ILE A 184 -12.18 -0.91 1.60
N SER A 185 -12.01 -1.13 0.31
CA SER A 185 -10.84 -0.71 -0.45
C SER A 185 -11.31 -0.08 -1.75
N LEU A 186 -10.80 1.12 -2.05
CA LEU A 186 -11.13 1.90 -3.23
C LEU A 186 -9.82 2.30 -3.91
N CYS A 187 -9.68 2.06 -5.20
CA CYS A 187 -8.51 2.46 -5.98
C CYS A 187 -8.92 3.11 -7.29
N GLN A 188 -8.19 4.14 -7.71
CA GLN A 188 -8.32 4.74 -9.03
C GLN A 188 -7.50 3.93 -10.04
N ILE A 189 -8.16 3.46 -11.09
CA ILE A 189 -7.59 2.57 -12.10
C ILE A 189 -6.69 3.36 -13.07
N ASP A 190 -7.06 4.59 -13.45
CA ASP A 190 -6.34 5.29 -14.53
C ASP A 190 -5.11 6.09 -14.09
N LEU A 191 -4.56 5.80 -12.91
CA LEU A 191 -3.33 6.47 -12.48
C LEU A 191 -2.13 5.96 -13.30
N PRO A 192 -1.24 6.86 -13.75
CA PRO A 192 0.02 6.46 -14.35
C PRO A 192 0.71 5.53 -13.37
N ARG A 193 1.09 4.33 -13.84
CA ARG A 193 1.96 3.48 -13.05
C ARG A 193 3.21 4.31 -12.80
N SER A 194 3.59 4.51 -11.54
CA SER A 194 4.93 5.01 -11.21
C SER A 194 5.87 4.13 -12.03
N ALA A 195 6.58 4.69 -13.01
CA ALA A 195 7.42 3.89 -13.88
C ALA A 195 8.29 2.99 -12.98
N PRO A 196 8.30 1.65 -13.15
CA PRO A 196 9.29 0.84 -12.47
C PRO A 196 10.63 1.49 -12.82
N SER A 197 11.45 1.84 -11.81
CA SER A 197 12.72 2.54 -12.06
C SER A 197 13.46 1.79 -13.15
N GLU A 198 13.54 2.38 -14.34
CA GLU A 198 13.89 1.66 -15.55
C GLU A 198 15.25 0.98 -15.39
N ALA A 199 15.27 -0.31 -15.74
CA ALA A 199 16.34 -1.02 -16.39
C ALA A 199 17.76 -0.46 -16.22
N VAL A 200 18.44 -0.92 -15.17
CA VAL A 200 19.88 -1.17 -15.24
C VAL A 200 20.06 -2.68 -15.38
N GLY A 201 20.28 -3.14 -16.62
CA GLY A 201 20.90 -4.42 -16.96
C GLY A 201 20.12 -5.69 -16.58
N ALA A 202 19.54 -6.33 -17.59
CA ALA A 202 19.15 -7.73 -17.50
C ALA A 202 20.39 -8.60 -17.25
N SER A 203 20.59 -9.03 -16.00
CA SER A 203 21.51 -10.10 -15.62
C SER A 203 21.23 -10.53 -14.17
N THR A 204 20.45 -11.59 -14.02
CA THR A 204 20.51 -12.56 -12.91
C THR A 204 20.85 -12.01 -11.52
N TYR A 205 19.95 -11.25 -10.88
CA TYR A 205 19.84 -11.27 -9.41
C TYR A 205 18.41 -10.94 -8.98
N GLU A 206 17.78 -11.98 -8.47
CA GLU A 206 16.52 -12.06 -7.77
C GLU A 206 16.54 -11.14 -6.53
N THR A 207 15.91 -9.96 -6.65
CA THR A 207 15.19 -9.15 -5.63
C THR A 207 15.12 -7.72 -6.13
N ALA A 208 14.14 -7.46 -7.02
CA ALA A 208 13.72 -6.10 -7.31
C ALA A 208 13.33 -5.43 -5.98
N TYR A 209 14.02 -4.34 -5.64
CA TYR A 209 13.70 -3.54 -4.48
C TYR A 209 12.26 -3.01 -4.64
N LYS A 210 11.29 -3.67 -3.99
CA LYS A 210 9.95 -3.13 -3.76
C LYS A 210 10.10 -1.68 -3.29
N THR A 211 9.55 -0.74 -4.04
CA THR A 211 9.60 0.67 -3.64
C THR A 211 8.83 0.79 -2.33
N ALA A 212 9.34 1.53 -1.35
CA ALA A 212 8.74 1.61 -0.02
C ALA A 212 7.37 2.36 0.02
N ASP A 213 6.80 2.67 -1.15
CA ASP A 213 5.40 3.11 -1.32
C ASP A 213 4.43 1.93 -1.53
N GLU A 214 4.98 0.78 -1.92
CA GLU A 214 4.31 -0.50 -1.92
C GLU A 214 4.53 -1.13 -0.54
N THR A 215 3.45 -1.32 0.21
CA THR A 215 3.45 -2.20 1.37
C THR A 215 3.96 -3.58 0.97
N GLU A 216 4.32 -4.47 1.91
CA GLU A 216 4.67 -5.85 1.57
C GLU A 216 3.58 -6.52 0.69
N SER A 217 2.32 -6.10 0.86
CA SER A 217 1.14 -6.45 0.04
C SER A 217 1.00 -5.75 -1.33
N GLY A 218 1.96 -4.92 -1.76
CA GLY A 218 1.95 -4.29 -3.09
C GLY A 218 0.81 -3.30 -3.34
N TYR A 219 0.21 -2.75 -2.27
CA TYR A 219 -0.87 -1.75 -2.33
C TYR A 219 -0.26 -0.34 -2.36
N SER A 220 -0.52 0.42 -3.43
CA SER A 220 0.01 1.79 -3.58
C SER A 220 -0.87 2.81 -2.87
N SER A 221 -0.32 3.49 -1.88
CA SER A 221 -1.04 4.54 -1.14
C SER A 221 -1.36 5.79 -1.96
N ASN A 222 -0.72 5.99 -3.13
CA ASN A 222 -0.91 7.18 -3.96
C ASN A 222 -2.22 7.19 -4.77
N GLY A 223 -2.92 6.06 -4.84
CA GLY A 223 -4.10 5.91 -5.68
C GLY A 223 -5.26 5.19 -5.04
N CYS A 224 -5.15 4.88 -3.75
CA CYS A 224 -6.09 4.02 -3.08
C CYS A 224 -6.44 4.53 -1.67
N ARG A 225 -7.63 4.17 -1.20
CA ARG A 225 -8.20 4.47 0.12
C ARG A 225 -8.76 3.20 0.71
N HIS A 226 -8.71 3.05 2.03
CA HIS A 226 -9.32 1.89 2.65
C HIS A 226 -9.78 2.12 4.08
N HIS A 227 -10.70 1.27 4.50
CA HIS A 227 -11.06 1.05 5.89
C HIS A 227 -10.90 -0.43 6.17
N LYS A 228 -9.94 -0.80 7.03
CA LYS A 228 -9.58 -2.19 7.35
C LYS A 228 -9.29 -3.06 6.13
N GLY A 229 -8.82 -2.46 5.04
CA GLY A 229 -8.67 -3.17 3.78
C GLY A 229 -7.54 -4.19 3.77
N GLU A 230 -6.61 -4.07 4.71
CA GLU A 230 -5.50 -4.99 4.99
C GLU A 230 -5.90 -6.17 5.89
N GLN A 231 -7.07 -6.12 6.53
CA GLN A 231 -7.52 -7.17 7.44
C GLN A 231 -8.22 -8.28 6.66
N LEU A 232 -7.98 -9.52 7.08
CA LEU A 232 -8.68 -10.68 6.53
C LEU A 232 -10.19 -10.56 6.75
N LEU A 233 -10.95 -10.90 5.72
CA LEU A 233 -12.39 -11.10 5.86
C LEU A 233 -12.68 -12.32 6.73
N ALA A 234 -13.82 -12.32 7.43
CA ALA A 234 -14.28 -13.47 8.21
C ALA A 234 -14.48 -14.73 7.35
N SER A 235 -14.78 -14.52 6.06
CA SER A 235 -14.76 -15.50 4.99
C SER A 235 -14.66 -14.77 3.65
N PRO A 236 -13.98 -15.31 2.62
CA PRO A 236 -13.97 -14.70 1.29
C PRO A 236 -15.26 -14.94 0.50
N ALA A 237 -16.12 -15.87 0.94
CA ALA A 237 -17.29 -16.33 0.19
C ALA A 237 -16.95 -16.53 -1.31
N SER A 238 -17.81 -16.08 -2.22
CA SER A 238 -17.57 -16.19 -3.66
C SER A 238 -16.62 -15.14 -4.24
N LEU A 239 -16.08 -14.20 -3.45
CA LEU A 239 -15.02 -13.29 -3.93
C LEU A 239 -13.73 -14.05 -4.27
N ILE A 240 -13.52 -15.24 -3.68
CA ILE A 240 -12.38 -16.12 -3.95
C ILE A 240 -12.31 -16.59 -5.42
N LYS A 241 -13.40 -16.49 -6.17
CA LYS A 241 -13.45 -16.89 -7.58
C LYS A 241 -12.60 -15.99 -8.47
N LEU A 242 -12.37 -14.72 -8.07
CA LEU A 242 -11.50 -13.79 -8.79
C LEU A 242 -10.02 -14.23 -8.78
N PRO A 243 -9.39 -14.50 -7.61
CA PRO A 243 -8.02 -15.02 -7.59
C PRO A 243 -7.87 -16.39 -8.28
N ILE A 244 -8.91 -17.24 -8.25
CA ILE A 244 -8.90 -18.51 -8.97
C ILE A 244 -8.88 -18.26 -10.49
N ALA A 245 -9.72 -17.36 -11.01
CA ALA A 245 -9.71 -17.01 -12.43
C ALA A 245 -8.36 -16.47 -12.89
N ILE A 246 -7.74 -15.61 -12.08
CA ILE A 246 -6.39 -15.09 -12.32
C ILE A 246 -5.37 -16.21 -12.47
N ALA A 247 -5.40 -17.21 -11.60
CA ALA A 247 -4.50 -18.36 -11.68
C ALA A 247 -4.77 -19.28 -12.88
N VAL A 248 -6.04 -19.45 -13.26
CA VAL A 248 -6.42 -20.21 -14.46
C VAL A 248 -5.87 -19.53 -15.71
N LEU A 249 -6.07 -18.22 -15.86
CA LEU A 249 -5.58 -17.45 -17.01
C LEU A 249 -4.04 -17.44 -17.08
N ASP A 250 -3.37 -17.33 -15.92
CA ASP A 250 -1.91 -17.46 -15.84
C ASP A 250 -1.40 -18.81 -16.35
N LYS A 251 -2.07 -19.90 -15.96
CA LYS A 251 -1.78 -21.26 -16.44
C LYS A 251 -2.01 -21.38 -17.95
N ILE A 252 -3.17 -20.92 -18.44
CA ILE A 252 -3.52 -20.94 -19.87
C ILE A 252 -2.45 -20.24 -20.69
N HIS A 253 -2.06 -19.04 -20.29
CA HIS A 253 -1.04 -18.28 -20.98
C HIS A 253 0.33 -18.99 -20.96
N THR A 254 0.78 -19.40 -19.76
CA THR A 254 2.11 -19.99 -19.56
C THR A 254 2.27 -21.33 -20.28
N GLU A 255 1.23 -22.16 -20.27
CA GLU A 255 1.21 -23.47 -20.94
C GLU A 255 0.72 -23.39 -22.39
N LYS A 256 0.37 -22.19 -22.88
CA LYS A 256 -0.12 -21.93 -24.25
C LYS A 256 -1.35 -22.79 -24.59
N LEU A 257 -2.29 -22.88 -23.66
CA LEU A 257 -3.52 -23.66 -23.80
C LEU A 257 -4.56 -22.87 -24.60
N ASP A 258 -5.39 -23.58 -25.34
CA ASP A 258 -6.53 -22.97 -26.04
C ASP A 258 -7.71 -22.81 -25.07
N LEU A 259 -8.22 -21.58 -24.95
CA LEU A 259 -9.44 -21.26 -24.19
C LEU A 259 -10.68 -22.04 -24.66
N ASN A 260 -10.69 -22.51 -25.91
CA ASN A 260 -11.76 -23.34 -26.47
C ASN A 260 -11.57 -24.85 -26.23
N SER A 261 -10.43 -25.25 -25.66
CA SER A 261 -10.20 -26.65 -25.29
C SER A 261 -11.26 -27.14 -24.31
N LYS A 262 -11.64 -28.40 -24.44
CA LYS A 262 -12.68 -29.02 -23.62
C LYS A 262 -12.14 -29.38 -22.25
N LEU A 263 -12.85 -28.96 -21.22
CA LEU A 263 -12.65 -29.35 -19.83
C LEU A 263 -13.84 -30.23 -19.41
N TYR A 264 -13.55 -31.47 -19.03
CA TYR A 264 -14.53 -32.37 -18.41
C TYR A 264 -14.78 -31.94 -16.96
N ILE A 265 -16.06 -31.85 -16.58
CA ILE A 265 -16.49 -31.52 -15.22
C ILE A 265 -16.72 -32.82 -14.45
N ASP A 266 -15.84 -33.10 -13.49
CA ASP A 266 -15.89 -34.31 -12.69
C ASP A 266 -17.18 -34.36 -11.82
N PRO A 267 -17.95 -35.47 -11.84
CA PRO A 267 -19.07 -35.72 -10.91
C PRO A 267 -18.76 -35.46 -9.44
N GLN A 268 -17.51 -35.68 -9.02
CA GLN A 268 -17.06 -35.44 -7.65
C GLN A 268 -17.07 -33.94 -7.28
N ASN A 269 -16.98 -33.04 -8.27
CA ASN A 269 -17.04 -31.59 -8.01
C ASN A 269 -18.47 -31.05 -7.81
N PHE A 270 -19.48 -31.93 -7.81
CA PHE A 270 -20.85 -31.54 -7.55
C PHE A 270 -21.02 -30.91 -6.16
N THR A 271 -21.70 -29.78 -6.13
CA THR A 271 -22.17 -29.09 -4.94
C THR A 271 -23.29 -28.13 -5.36
N GLU A 272 -24.09 -27.64 -4.41
CA GLU A 272 -25.15 -26.71 -4.77
C GLU A 272 -24.61 -25.35 -5.23
N ASN A 273 -25.20 -24.82 -6.29
CA ASN A 273 -24.88 -23.51 -6.84
C ASN A 273 -25.86 -22.43 -6.36
N ALA A 274 -25.50 -21.18 -6.59
CA ALA A 274 -26.46 -20.08 -6.57
C ALA A 274 -27.57 -20.31 -7.62
N ILE A 275 -28.75 -19.73 -7.36
CA ILE A 275 -29.90 -19.81 -8.28
C ILE A 275 -29.48 -19.23 -9.64
N GLY A 276 -29.77 -19.96 -10.72
CA GLY A 276 -29.53 -19.51 -12.10
C GLY A 276 -28.16 -19.85 -12.70
N ALA A 277 -27.28 -20.54 -11.95
CA ALA A 277 -26.02 -21.05 -12.47
C ALA A 277 -26.20 -22.41 -13.18
N THR A 278 -25.65 -22.59 -14.39
CA THR A 278 -26.01 -23.72 -15.27
C THR A 278 -24.81 -24.53 -15.79
N ILE A 279 -23.88 -24.92 -14.91
CA ILE A 279 -22.90 -26.00 -15.18
C ILE A 279 -23.42 -27.29 -14.55
N GLU A 280 -23.36 -28.36 -15.32
CA GLU A 280 -23.63 -29.71 -14.86
C GLU A 280 -22.33 -30.53 -14.83
N VAL A 281 -22.28 -31.51 -13.94
CA VAL A 281 -21.20 -32.49 -13.91
C VAL A 281 -21.40 -33.56 -14.98
N ASP A 282 -20.37 -34.37 -15.23
CA ASP A 282 -20.36 -35.42 -16.26
C ASP A 282 -20.55 -34.88 -17.68
N LYS A 283 -20.03 -33.66 -17.92
CA LYS A 283 -20.11 -32.97 -19.22
C LYS A 283 -18.81 -32.25 -19.51
N GLU A 284 -18.57 -32.00 -20.80
CA GLU A 284 -17.45 -31.20 -21.25
C GLU A 284 -17.90 -29.80 -21.68
N TYR A 285 -17.14 -28.79 -21.28
CA TYR A 285 -17.35 -27.40 -21.68
C TYR A 285 -16.04 -26.79 -22.17
N PRO A 286 -16.06 -25.81 -23.10
CA PRO A 286 -14.89 -24.97 -23.35
C PRO A 286 -14.37 -24.34 -22.05
N LEU A 287 -13.06 -24.29 -21.87
CA LEU A 287 -12.43 -23.74 -20.67
C LEU A 287 -12.89 -22.30 -20.38
N VAL A 288 -12.98 -21.46 -21.42
CA VAL A 288 -13.53 -20.09 -21.31
C VAL A 288 -14.94 -20.07 -20.72
N GLN A 289 -15.81 -20.99 -21.13
CA GLN A 289 -17.18 -21.07 -20.61
C GLN A 289 -17.20 -21.44 -19.12
N VAL A 290 -16.26 -22.28 -18.67
CA VAL A 290 -16.16 -22.65 -17.25
C VAL A 290 -15.71 -21.44 -16.41
N ILE A 291 -14.75 -20.67 -16.91
CA ILE A 291 -14.30 -19.41 -16.28
C ILE A 291 -15.44 -18.39 -16.23
N ASP A 292 -16.11 -18.18 -17.36
CA ASP A 292 -17.22 -17.22 -17.49
C ASP A 292 -18.34 -17.51 -16.49
N ARG A 293 -18.75 -18.78 -16.37
CA ARG A 293 -19.83 -19.18 -15.47
C ARG A 293 -19.40 -19.16 -14.01
N MET A 294 -18.13 -19.44 -13.71
CA MET A 294 -17.60 -19.24 -12.37
C MET A 294 -17.77 -17.76 -11.95
N ILE A 295 -17.43 -16.81 -12.82
CA ILE A 295 -17.47 -15.39 -12.47
C ILE A 295 -18.90 -14.83 -12.55
N SER A 296 -19.58 -14.96 -13.68
CA SER A 296 -20.86 -14.30 -14.00
C SER A 296 -22.08 -14.94 -13.33
N GLU A 297 -22.02 -16.23 -12.98
CA GLU A 297 -23.11 -16.95 -12.32
C GLU A 297 -22.72 -17.37 -10.90
N SER A 298 -21.50 -17.03 -10.46
CA SER A 298 -20.95 -17.49 -9.19
C SER A 298 -21.02 -19.03 -9.05
N ASN A 299 -20.78 -19.78 -10.12
CA ASN A 299 -20.95 -21.23 -10.15
C ASN A 299 -19.89 -21.96 -9.30
N ASN A 300 -20.32 -22.70 -8.27
CA ASN A 300 -19.45 -23.44 -7.35
C ASN A 300 -18.85 -24.70 -8.00
N ILE A 301 -19.61 -25.43 -8.83
CA ILE A 301 -19.12 -26.61 -9.55
C ILE A 301 -17.98 -26.22 -10.48
N ALA A 302 -18.17 -25.14 -11.26
CA ALA A 302 -17.14 -24.55 -12.12
C ALA A 302 -15.89 -24.19 -11.32
N THR A 303 -16.08 -23.56 -10.15
CA THR A 303 -14.98 -23.16 -9.26
C THR A 303 -14.18 -24.36 -8.79
N ASN A 304 -14.86 -25.40 -8.32
CA ASN A 304 -14.23 -26.60 -7.80
C ASN A 304 -13.45 -27.34 -8.88
N GLN A 305 -14.01 -27.41 -10.09
CA GLN A 305 -13.31 -27.96 -11.25
C GLN A 305 -12.06 -27.15 -11.60
N LEU A 306 -12.13 -25.82 -11.58
CA LEU A 306 -10.98 -24.96 -11.87
C LEU A 306 -9.90 -25.02 -10.78
N ILE A 307 -10.29 -25.24 -9.52
CA ILE A 307 -9.33 -25.53 -8.43
C ILE A 307 -8.56 -26.82 -8.71
N ASP A 308 -9.25 -27.88 -9.13
CA ASP A 308 -8.59 -29.16 -9.46
C ASP A 308 -7.75 -29.05 -10.73
N TYR A 309 -8.23 -28.29 -11.73
CA TYR A 309 -7.55 -28.10 -13.00
C TYR A 309 -6.20 -27.39 -12.88
N VAL A 310 -6.11 -26.36 -12.02
CA VAL A 310 -4.85 -25.63 -11.77
C VAL A 310 -4.04 -26.29 -10.65
N GLY A 311 -4.71 -26.84 -9.65
CA GLY A 311 -4.11 -27.27 -8.39
C GLY A 311 -3.89 -26.10 -7.42
N ARG A 312 -4.11 -26.36 -6.13
CA ARG A 312 -3.99 -25.35 -5.04
C ARG A 312 -2.59 -24.75 -4.95
N GLU A 313 -1.56 -25.56 -5.12
CA GLU A 313 -0.17 -25.07 -5.12
C GLU A 313 0.05 -24.11 -6.30
N GLY A 314 -0.40 -24.48 -7.49
CA GLY A 314 -0.34 -23.63 -8.69
C GLY A 314 -1.04 -22.30 -8.46
N ILE A 315 -2.26 -22.34 -7.92
CA ILE A 315 -3.03 -21.12 -7.60
C ILE A 315 -2.24 -20.21 -6.65
N ASN A 316 -1.82 -20.72 -5.49
CA ASN A 316 -1.15 -19.89 -4.49
C ASN A 316 0.22 -19.39 -4.96
N LYS A 317 0.93 -20.18 -5.77
CA LYS A 317 2.19 -19.77 -6.41
C LYS A 317 1.97 -18.59 -7.35
N THR A 318 0.96 -18.66 -8.23
CA THR A 318 0.61 -17.54 -9.11
C THR A 318 0.22 -16.30 -8.30
N LEU A 319 -0.63 -16.45 -7.28
CA LEU A 319 -1.07 -15.30 -6.46
C LEU A 319 0.10 -14.63 -5.75
N THR A 320 1.02 -15.43 -5.18
CA THR A 320 2.23 -14.92 -4.54
C THR A 320 3.15 -14.22 -5.53
N ALA A 321 3.36 -14.81 -6.72
CA ALA A 321 4.20 -14.25 -7.77
C ALA A 321 3.65 -12.91 -8.31
N ARG A 322 2.32 -12.79 -8.40
CA ARG A 322 1.64 -11.54 -8.75
C ARG A 322 1.57 -10.55 -7.57
N GLY A 323 1.95 -10.95 -6.36
CA GLY A 323 2.08 -10.09 -5.18
C GLY A 323 0.83 -9.99 -4.29
N TYR A 324 -0.17 -10.86 -4.47
CA TYR A 324 -1.38 -10.92 -3.64
C TYR A 324 -1.11 -11.78 -2.39
N GLN A 325 -0.30 -11.25 -1.47
CA GLN A 325 0.33 -12.04 -0.40
C GLN A 325 -0.64 -12.45 0.72
N ASP A 326 -1.76 -11.75 0.87
CA ASP A 326 -2.75 -12.03 1.92
C ASP A 326 -3.86 -12.98 1.42
N THR A 327 -3.88 -13.28 0.12
CA THR A 327 -4.84 -14.17 -0.52
C THR A 327 -4.34 -15.61 -0.53
N PHE A 328 -5.19 -16.54 -0.14
CA PHE A 328 -4.86 -17.96 -0.12
C PHE A 328 -6.08 -18.81 -0.48
N VAL A 329 -5.87 -19.79 -1.37
CA VAL A 329 -6.90 -20.73 -1.85
C VAL A 329 -6.50 -22.15 -1.48
N ASP A 330 -7.33 -22.81 -0.67
CA ASP A 330 -7.17 -24.23 -0.32
C ASP A 330 -8.52 -24.96 -0.25
N TYR A 331 -9.59 -24.28 0.13
CA TYR A 331 -10.90 -24.91 0.31
C TYR A 331 -11.77 -24.82 -0.96
N LYS A 332 -12.31 -25.95 -1.41
CA LYS A 332 -13.38 -26.02 -2.42
C LYS A 332 -14.66 -25.40 -1.87
N LEU A 333 -15.46 -24.84 -2.76
CA LEU A 333 -16.75 -24.28 -2.38
C LEU A 333 -17.76 -25.39 -2.13
N ALA A 334 -18.61 -25.17 -1.14
CA ALA A 334 -19.70 -26.07 -0.78
C ALA A 334 -21.01 -25.27 -0.69
N GLY A 335 -22.08 -25.89 -1.18
CA GLY A 335 -23.44 -25.49 -0.91
C GLY A 335 -23.89 -25.91 0.49
N ASN A 336 -25.21 -25.98 0.69
CA ASN A 336 -25.77 -26.19 2.02
C ASN A 336 -25.76 -27.65 2.48
N ARG A 337 -25.66 -28.62 1.56
CA ARG A 337 -25.80 -30.05 1.88
C ARG A 337 -24.61 -30.87 1.42
N ILE A 338 -23.97 -30.52 0.30
CA ILE A 338 -22.96 -31.37 -0.33
C ILE A 338 -21.60 -30.70 -0.28
N LEU A 339 -20.72 -31.28 0.52
CA LEU A 339 -19.30 -30.98 0.55
C LEU A 339 -18.59 -31.87 -0.49
N PRO A 340 -17.93 -31.31 -1.52
CA PRO A 340 -17.16 -32.11 -2.47
C PRO A 340 -16.02 -32.87 -1.76
N PRO A 341 -15.59 -34.03 -2.27
CA PRO A 341 -14.47 -34.77 -1.74
C PRO A 341 -13.17 -33.97 -1.95
N ASN A 342 -12.18 -34.25 -1.09
CA ASN A 342 -10.93 -33.49 -1.02
C ASN A 342 -11.18 -31.96 -1.01
N PRO A 343 -11.97 -31.44 -0.05
CA PRO A 343 -12.31 -30.03 -0.07
C PRO A 343 -11.10 -29.16 0.23
N GLY A 344 -10.06 -29.66 0.89
CA GLY A 344 -8.96 -28.86 1.45
C GLY A 344 -8.97 -28.92 2.97
N THR A 345 -7.93 -28.41 3.59
CA THR A 345 -7.70 -28.51 5.05
C THR A 345 -7.65 -27.16 5.76
N GLN A 346 -7.46 -26.09 5.00
CA GLN A 346 -7.35 -24.73 5.47
C GLN A 346 -8.42 -23.86 4.83
N SER A 347 -8.93 -22.90 5.60
CA SER A 347 -9.88 -21.93 5.09
C SER A 347 -9.24 -21.04 4.02
N ASN A 348 -10.01 -20.71 2.99
CA ASN A 348 -9.65 -19.66 2.04
C ASN A 348 -9.53 -18.31 2.77
N ARG A 349 -8.60 -17.46 2.33
CA ARG A 349 -8.31 -16.14 2.92
C ARG A 349 -8.22 -15.08 1.84
N ILE A 350 -8.68 -13.88 2.15
CA ILE A 350 -8.62 -12.72 1.26
C ILE A 350 -8.74 -11.42 2.05
N THR A 351 -8.19 -10.34 1.52
CA THR A 351 -8.35 -8.97 2.02
C THR A 351 -8.99 -8.12 0.93
N THR A 352 -9.71 -7.03 1.29
CA THR A 352 -10.29 -6.16 0.24
C THR A 352 -9.22 -5.41 -0.54
N ASN A 353 -8.03 -5.19 0.04
CA ASN A 353 -6.88 -4.62 -0.68
C ASN A 353 -6.46 -5.52 -1.84
N ASP A 354 -6.28 -6.82 -1.60
CA ASP A 354 -5.86 -7.77 -2.64
C ASP A 354 -6.90 -7.86 -3.76
N VAL A 355 -8.19 -8.02 -3.43
CA VAL A 355 -9.26 -8.11 -4.44
C VAL A 355 -9.39 -6.82 -5.25
N THR A 356 -9.32 -5.66 -4.58
CA THR A 356 -9.38 -4.37 -5.29
C THR A 356 -8.18 -4.20 -6.22
N ARG A 357 -7.00 -4.66 -5.80
CA ARG A 357 -5.80 -4.64 -6.65
C ARG A 357 -5.94 -5.57 -7.84
N MET A 358 -6.50 -6.77 -7.67
CA MET A 358 -6.82 -7.68 -8.78
C MET A 358 -7.75 -7.00 -9.80
N MET A 359 -8.77 -6.26 -9.34
CA MET A 359 -9.64 -5.49 -10.22
C MET A 359 -8.87 -4.37 -10.94
N VAL A 360 -8.00 -3.62 -10.25
CA VAL A 360 -7.15 -2.60 -10.90
C VAL A 360 -6.29 -3.23 -12.00
N ASP A 361 -5.62 -4.35 -11.71
CA ASP A 361 -4.74 -5.02 -12.67
C ASP A 361 -5.52 -5.52 -13.89
N THR A 362 -6.68 -6.14 -13.66
CA THR A 362 -7.60 -6.66 -14.70
C THR A 362 -8.10 -5.55 -15.61
N TYR A 363 -8.59 -4.44 -15.05
CA TYR A 363 -9.12 -3.32 -15.85
C TYR A 363 -8.04 -2.48 -16.55
N ARG A 364 -6.78 -2.67 -16.17
CA ARG A 364 -5.60 -2.15 -16.87
C ARG A 364 -5.07 -3.12 -17.94
N LEU A 365 -5.61 -4.33 -18.04
CA LEU A 365 -5.09 -5.40 -18.87
C LEU A 365 -3.60 -5.64 -18.58
N SER A 366 -3.26 -5.72 -17.29
CA SER A 366 -1.86 -5.80 -16.84
C SER A 366 -1.22 -7.14 -17.16
N HIS A 367 -2.02 -8.17 -17.42
CA HIS A 367 -1.58 -9.51 -17.78
C HIS A 367 -2.30 -10.00 -19.04
N PRO A 368 -1.70 -10.99 -19.73
CA PRO A 368 -2.37 -11.70 -20.81
C PRO A 368 -3.72 -12.26 -20.37
N ASP A 369 -4.69 -12.26 -21.29
CA ASP A 369 -6.03 -12.82 -21.13
C ASP A 369 -6.92 -12.16 -20.06
N ASP A 370 -6.46 -11.07 -19.41
CA ASP A 370 -7.28 -10.24 -18.50
C ASP A 370 -8.59 -9.75 -19.17
N GLY A 371 -8.59 -9.63 -20.49
CA GLY A 371 -9.78 -9.29 -21.29
C GLY A 371 -10.91 -10.31 -21.20
N GLU A 372 -10.62 -11.59 -20.99
CA GLU A 372 -11.65 -12.62 -20.80
C GLU A 372 -12.31 -12.49 -19.42
N LEU A 373 -11.50 -12.27 -18.38
CA LEU A 373 -12.01 -12.01 -17.03
C LEU A 373 -12.86 -10.74 -17.00
N LEU A 374 -12.45 -9.69 -17.71
CA LEU A 374 -13.23 -8.46 -17.83
C LEU A 374 -14.61 -8.73 -18.43
N GLN A 375 -14.69 -9.48 -19.53
CA GLN A 375 -15.97 -9.84 -20.16
C GLN A 375 -16.89 -10.54 -19.15
N ALA A 376 -16.38 -11.55 -18.44
CA ALA A 376 -17.16 -12.28 -17.44
C ALA A 376 -17.67 -11.40 -16.28
N LEU A 377 -16.87 -10.41 -15.84
CA LEU A 377 -17.28 -9.44 -14.82
C LEU A 377 -18.40 -8.51 -15.30
N THR A 378 -18.39 -8.12 -16.58
CA THR A 378 -19.38 -7.19 -17.17
C THR A 378 -20.77 -7.82 -17.35
N VAL A 379 -20.86 -9.15 -17.38
CA VAL A 379 -22.11 -9.89 -17.55
C VAL A 379 -22.55 -10.60 -16.27
N GLN A 380 -22.10 -10.13 -15.11
CA GLN A 380 -22.52 -10.63 -13.80
C GLN A 380 -24.05 -10.65 -13.67
N LYS A 381 -24.60 -11.81 -13.30
CA LYS A 381 -26.04 -12.03 -13.14
C LYS A 381 -26.57 -11.56 -11.79
N ASP A 382 -25.75 -11.69 -10.75
CA ASP A 382 -26.10 -11.17 -9.43
C ASP A 382 -25.83 -9.66 -9.40
N GLN A 383 -26.91 -8.90 -9.49
CA GLN A 383 -26.91 -7.45 -9.63
C GLN A 383 -27.50 -6.74 -8.40
N GLU A 384 -27.76 -7.46 -7.29
CA GLU A 384 -28.40 -6.89 -6.10
C GLU A 384 -27.50 -5.88 -5.36
N LEU A 385 -26.18 -5.98 -5.51
CA LEU A 385 -25.21 -5.22 -4.72
C LEU A 385 -24.68 -3.98 -5.47
N GLY A 386 -23.53 -4.10 -6.14
CA GLY A 386 -22.83 -2.97 -6.74
C GLY A 386 -23.61 -2.35 -7.89
N TYR A 387 -24.10 -3.18 -8.81
CA TYR A 387 -24.93 -2.71 -9.94
C TYR A 387 -26.14 -1.91 -9.45
N GLN A 388 -26.95 -2.49 -8.55
CA GLN A 388 -28.13 -1.81 -8.03
C GLN A 388 -27.77 -0.52 -7.26
N ALA A 389 -26.68 -0.52 -6.47
CA ALA A 389 -26.22 0.69 -5.79
C ALA A 389 -25.93 1.82 -6.79
N LEU A 390 -25.16 1.56 -7.85
CA LEU A 390 -24.78 2.58 -8.82
C LEU A 390 -25.95 3.03 -9.69
N ARG A 391 -26.87 2.10 -10.03
CA ARG A 391 -28.14 2.44 -10.69
C ARG A 391 -28.96 3.45 -9.90
N GLU A 392 -28.95 3.37 -8.58
CA GLU A 392 -29.66 4.30 -7.69
C GLU A 392 -28.96 5.66 -7.56
N VAL A 393 -27.64 5.75 -7.80
CA VAL A 393 -26.90 7.03 -7.87
C VAL A 393 -27.29 7.81 -9.13
N GLY A 394 -27.55 7.12 -10.24
CA GLY A 394 -28.02 7.71 -11.49
C GLY A 394 -26.91 7.86 -12.53
N SER A 395 -27.15 8.71 -13.55
CA SER A 395 -26.32 8.78 -14.77
C SER A 395 -24.92 9.36 -14.58
N ALA A 396 -24.59 9.89 -13.39
CA ALA A 396 -23.25 10.40 -13.08
C ALA A 396 -22.22 9.29 -12.87
N VAL A 397 -22.66 8.03 -12.74
CA VAL A 397 -21.79 6.87 -12.57
C VAL A 397 -22.18 5.74 -13.53
N GLU A 398 -21.17 5.13 -14.12
CA GLU A 398 -21.30 3.98 -15.00
C GLU A 398 -20.76 2.75 -14.27
N TRP A 399 -21.59 1.69 -14.17
CA TRP A 399 -21.14 0.39 -13.69
C TRP A 399 -20.41 -0.35 -14.80
N LEU A 400 -19.23 -0.89 -14.51
CA LEU A 400 -18.39 -1.56 -15.51
C LEU A 400 -18.35 -3.09 -15.35
N GLY A 401 -18.70 -3.61 -14.17
CA GLY A 401 -18.65 -5.03 -13.87
C GLY A 401 -18.46 -5.30 -12.38
N GLU A 402 -18.84 -6.48 -11.91
CA GLU A 402 -18.65 -6.87 -10.50
C GLU A 402 -18.51 -8.37 -10.27
N LYS A 403 -17.97 -8.74 -9.10
CA LYS A 403 -18.07 -10.08 -8.51
C LYS A 403 -18.63 -9.95 -7.10
N THR A 404 -19.77 -10.59 -6.87
CA THR A 404 -20.40 -10.66 -5.54
C THR A 404 -19.90 -11.85 -4.72
N GLY A 405 -20.05 -11.77 -3.41
CA GLY A 405 -19.75 -12.85 -2.47
C GLY A 405 -20.68 -12.81 -1.26
N GLN A 406 -21.33 -13.93 -0.97
CA GLN A 406 -22.22 -14.07 0.18
C GLN A 406 -22.12 -15.45 0.80
N ASN A 407 -22.07 -15.50 2.13
CA ASN A 407 -22.34 -16.67 2.96
C ASN A 407 -22.76 -16.22 4.38
N GLY A 408 -22.92 -17.16 5.32
CA GLY A 408 -23.31 -16.83 6.70
C GLY A 408 -22.30 -16.01 7.52
N ARG A 409 -21.11 -15.71 6.97
CA ARG A 409 -20.04 -14.96 7.65
C ARG A 409 -19.65 -13.67 6.96
N MET A 410 -20.08 -13.43 5.73
CA MET A 410 -19.68 -12.25 4.97
C MET A 410 -20.66 -12.00 3.83
N LEU A 411 -21.02 -10.73 3.63
CA LEU A 411 -21.64 -10.20 2.44
C LEU A 411 -20.72 -9.15 1.82
N GLY A 412 -20.45 -9.22 0.52
CA GLY A 412 -19.51 -8.33 -0.13
C GLY A 412 -19.62 -8.32 -1.65
N THR A 413 -19.05 -7.31 -2.26
CA THR A 413 -18.85 -7.21 -3.71
C THR A 413 -17.53 -6.52 -3.99
N THR A 414 -16.91 -6.89 -5.11
CA THR A 414 -15.85 -6.11 -5.76
C THR A 414 -16.36 -5.67 -7.12
N LEU A 415 -16.28 -4.39 -7.42
CA LEU A 415 -16.82 -3.81 -8.64
C LEU A 415 -15.85 -2.80 -9.26
N ALA A 416 -16.05 -2.52 -10.53
CA ALA A 416 -15.49 -1.35 -11.16
C ALA A 416 -16.59 -0.38 -11.60
N MET A 417 -16.28 0.90 -11.50
CA MET A 417 -17.17 1.99 -11.87
C MET A 417 -16.40 3.09 -12.57
N LYS A 418 -17.10 3.92 -13.32
CA LYS A 418 -16.56 5.11 -13.95
C LYS A 418 -17.39 6.32 -13.57
N ILE A 419 -16.69 7.37 -13.16
CA ILE A 419 -17.25 8.68 -12.83
C ILE A 419 -16.46 9.68 -13.68
N ASP A 420 -17.17 10.42 -14.53
CA ASP A 420 -16.59 11.22 -15.61
C ASP A 420 -15.61 10.40 -16.48
N ALA A 421 -14.36 10.85 -16.58
CA ALA A 421 -13.30 10.19 -17.35
C ALA A 421 -12.44 9.22 -16.50
N LYS A 422 -12.78 9.01 -15.23
CA LYS A 422 -11.95 8.23 -14.29
C LYS A 422 -12.64 6.92 -13.90
N ARG A 423 -11.91 5.82 -13.99
CA ARG A 423 -12.34 4.49 -13.55
C ARG A 423 -11.80 4.19 -12.17
N TYR A 424 -12.61 3.49 -11.38
CA TYR A 424 -12.30 3.09 -10.02
C TYR A 424 -12.63 1.62 -9.81
N ALA A 425 -11.78 0.92 -9.05
CA ALA A 425 -12.08 -0.38 -8.48
C ALA A 425 -12.49 -0.18 -7.01
N LEU A 426 -13.58 -0.81 -6.59
CA LEU A 426 -14.13 -0.70 -5.25
C LEU A 426 -14.50 -2.09 -4.74
N THR A 427 -13.95 -2.49 -3.60
CA THR A 427 -14.41 -3.66 -2.85
C THR A 427 -15.02 -3.22 -1.53
N VAL A 428 -16.24 -3.66 -1.26
CA VAL A 428 -16.95 -3.46 0.01
C VAL A 428 -17.38 -4.82 0.54
N ALA A 429 -17.05 -5.11 1.80
CA ALA A 429 -17.48 -6.31 2.49
C ALA A 429 -17.90 -6.01 3.93
N ILE A 430 -18.91 -6.72 4.42
CA ILE A 430 -19.41 -6.64 5.78
C ILE A 430 -19.36 -8.05 6.38
N ASN A 431 -18.50 -8.23 7.36
CA ASN A 431 -18.44 -9.48 8.12
C ASN A 431 -19.71 -9.67 8.95
N TYR A 432 -20.15 -10.92 9.05
CA TYR A 432 -21.28 -11.38 9.85
C TYR A 432 -22.59 -10.62 9.56
N SER A 433 -22.81 -10.23 8.31
CA SER A 433 -24.00 -9.52 7.86
C SER A 433 -24.53 -10.11 6.56
N ALA A 434 -25.84 -9.98 6.36
CA ALA A 434 -26.54 -10.20 5.09
C ALA A 434 -27.30 -8.94 4.65
N ASP A 435 -26.97 -7.78 5.22
CA ASP A 435 -27.66 -6.52 4.95
C ASP A 435 -27.19 -5.89 3.62
N ALA A 436 -27.84 -6.33 2.53
CA ALA A 436 -27.61 -5.78 1.19
C ALA A 436 -27.99 -4.30 1.06
N ILE A 437 -28.92 -3.79 1.88
CA ILE A 437 -29.31 -2.37 1.85
C ILE A 437 -28.16 -1.54 2.39
N ALA A 438 -27.59 -1.93 3.53
CA ALA A 438 -26.51 -1.20 4.15
C ALA A 438 -25.21 -1.30 3.33
N LEU A 439 -24.92 -2.45 2.70
CA LEU A 439 -23.84 -2.56 1.71
C LEU A 439 -24.03 -1.58 0.54
N ARG A 440 -25.25 -1.51 -0.03
CA ARG A 440 -25.56 -0.54 -1.09
C ARG A 440 -25.40 0.90 -0.62
N LYS A 441 -25.79 1.24 0.62
CA LYS A 441 -25.55 2.58 1.19
C LYS A 441 -24.07 2.94 1.21
N LEU A 442 -23.19 2.00 1.59
CA LEU A 442 -21.74 2.23 1.57
C LEU A 442 -21.23 2.55 0.15
N ILE A 443 -21.64 1.77 -0.85
CA ILE A 443 -21.23 1.98 -2.25
C ILE A 443 -21.74 3.33 -2.76
N LYS A 444 -23.02 3.66 -2.50
CA LYS A 444 -23.60 4.96 -2.89
C LYS A 444 -22.88 6.13 -2.23
N GLY A 445 -22.60 6.04 -0.92
CA GLY A 445 -21.87 7.08 -0.20
C GLY A 445 -20.49 7.34 -0.79
N ILE A 446 -19.77 6.28 -1.20
CA ILE A 446 -18.49 6.42 -1.89
C ILE A 446 -18.65 7.06 -3.26
N ALA A 447 -19.62 6.60 -4.07
CA ALA A 447 -19.87 7.17 -5.39
C ALA A 447 -20.24 8.67 -5.30
N HIS A 448 -21.13 9.05 -4.38
CA HIS A 448 -21.48 10.45 -4.14
C HIS A 448 -20.28 11.28 -3.69
N HIS A 449 -19.46 10.76 -2.76
CA HIS A 449 -18.25 11.45 -2.34
C HIS A 449 -17.32 11.76 -3.53
N LEU A 450 -17.13 10.81 -4.46
CA LEU A 450 -16.31 11.00 -5.66
C LEU A 450 -16.92 11.98 -6.66
N ILE A 451 -18.24 11.99 -6.81
CA ILE A 451 -18.95 12.96 -7.66
C ILE A 451 -18.80 14.38 -7.09
N GLU A 452 -18.94 14.53 -5.77
CA GLU A 452 -18.94 15.84 -5.10
C GLU A 452 -17.53 16.41 -4.89
N ASN A 453 -16.55 15.55 -4.59
CA ASN A 453 -15.19 15.97 -4.18
C ASN A 453 -14.13 15.67 -5.24
N GLY A 454 -14.49 14.98 -6.32
CA GLY A 454 -13.59 14.60 -7.40
C GLY A 454 -12.76 13.34 -7.12
N PRO A 455 -11.71 13.10 -7.92
CA PRO A 455 -10.89 11.89 -7.82
C PRO A 455 -10.08 11.82 -6.52
N ILE A 456 -9.92 10.61 -5.98
CA ILE A 456 -9.15 10.37 -4.74
C ILE A 456 -7.67 10.71 -4.88
N ALA A 457 -7.11 10.54 -6.07
CA ALA A 457 -5.74 10.90 -6.35
C ALA A 457 -5.73 12.25 -7.06
N GLN A 458 -5.06 13.21 -6.43
CA GLN A 458 -4.78 14.47 -7.09
C GLN A 458 -3.78 14.19 -8.21
N GLU A 459 -4.11 14.58 -9.44
CA GLU A 459 -3.10 14.71 -10.48
C GLU A 459 -2.08 15.70 -9.93
N PHE A 460 -0.90 15.19 -9.59
CA PHE A 460 0.25 16.07 -9.42
C PHE A 460 0.53 16.62 -10.80
N GLU A 461 -0.09 17.74 -11.17
CA GLU A 461 0.56 18.68 -12.07
C GLU A 461 1.98 18.79 -11.54
N HIS A 462 2.96 18.45 -12.38
CA HIS A 462 4.36 18.56 -12.06
C HIS A 462 4.65 20.03 -11.71
N ALA A 463 4.37 20.42 -10.47
CA ALA A 463 4.84 21.65 -9.89
C ALA A 463 6.35 21.55 -10.03
N LYS A 464 6.90 22.34 -10.97
CA LYS A 464 8.33 22.48 -11.17
C LYS A 464 8.95 22.55 -9.80
N LEU A 465 9.68 21.51 -9.40
CA LEU A 465 10.49 21.54 -8.19
C LEU A 465 11.39 22.76 -8.34
N GLU A 466 11.07 23.85 -7.65
CA GLU A 466 11.99 24.98 -7.59
C GLU A 466 13.33 24.43 -7.08
N PRO A 467 14.43 24.70 -7.79
CA PRO A 467 15.73 24.20 -7.37
C PRO A 467 16.00 24.66 -5.94
N LEU A 468 16.33 23.70 -5.07
CA LEU A 468 16.73 24.00 -3.70
C LEU A 468 17.79 25.10 -3.72
N PRO A 469 17.65 26.18 -2.91
CA PRO A 469 18.66 27.23 -2.86
C PRO A 469 20.00 26.60 -2.51
N ALA A 470 21.02 26.90 -3.32
CA ALA A 470 22.37 26.40 -3.12
C ALA A 470 22.83 26.73 -1.69
N SER A 471 23.30 25.70 -0.97
CA SER A 471 23.81 25.84 0.39
C SER A 471 24.92 26.89 0.44
N PRO A 472 24.90 27.86 1.38
CA PRO A 472 25.85 28.98 1.42
C PRO A 472 27.26 28.61 1.91
N LEU A 473 27.61 27.32 2.00
CA LEU A 473 28.83 26.83 2.63
C LEU A 473 30.11 26.87 1.76
N ALA A 474 30.13 27.61 0.65
CA ALA A 474 31.29 27.69 -0.25
C ALA A 474 31.83 29.12 -0.49
N LYS A 475 31.68 30.05 0.46
CA LYS A 475 32.36 31.37 0.42
C LYS A 475 33.10 31.68 1.70
N SER A 476 34.19 30.97 1.94
CA SER A 476 35.28 31.46 2.78
C SER A 476 36.58 30.83 2.30
N ILE A 477 37.40 31.64 1.63
CA ILE A 477 38.87 31.63 1.55
C ILE A 477 39.22 32.34 0.25
N THR A 478 39.41 33.66 0.34
CA THR A 478 40.48 34.45 -0.29
C THR A 478 40.21 35.93 -0.01
N LYS A 479 40.90 36.49 0.98
CA LYS A 479 41.13 37.95 1.08
C LYS A 479 42.60 38.20 0.80
N PRO A 480 42.96 39.02 -0.20
CA PRO A 480 44.22 39.72 -0.19
C PRO A 480 44.11 40.97 0.70
N ARG A 481 45.18 41.20 1.45
CA ARG A 481 45.46 42.39 2.25
C ARG A 481 45.80 43.54 1.31
N THR A 482 45.09 44.67 1.38
CA THR A 482 45.58 45.96 0.89
C THR A 482 45.35 47.05 1.92
N ALA A 483 46.32 47.97 1.96
CA ALA A 483 46.51 48.98 2.99
C ALA A 483 45.66 50.24 2.77
N ARG A 484 45.21 50.81 3.91
CA ARG A 484 44.95 52.22 4.28
C ARG A 484 45.09 53.34 3.21
N PRO A 485 44.28 54.42 3.29
CA PRO A 485 44.54 55.44 4.32
C PRO A 485 43.32 56.12 4.99
N ARG A 486 43.68 56.84 6.06
CA ARG A 486 42.87 57.70 6.94
C ARG A 486 42.22 58.87 6.19
N THR A 487 40.99 59.21 6.56
CA THR A 487 40.53 60.60 6.69
C THR A 487 39.62 60.75 7.91
N ARG A 488 39.53 61.98 8.39
CA ARG A 488 39.13 62.48 9.71
C ARG A 488 37.98 63.48 9.50
N SER A 489 37.21 63.79 10.56
CA SER A 489 36.16 64.84 10.67
C SER A 489 34.77 64.41 10.18
N GLY A 490 33.62 64.71 10.80
CA GLY A 490 33.20 65.52 11.96
C GLY A 490 31.66 65.34 12.09
N ALA A 491 31.11 65.14 13.29
CA ALA A 491 30.38 66.11 14.13
C ALA A 491 29.00 66.61 13.63
N ASN A 492 28.01 66.50 14.54
CA ASN A 492 26.73 67.24 14.68
C ASN A 492 25.60 66.93 13.65
N HIS A 493 24.29 66.96 13.92
CA HIS A 493 23.38 67.52 14.94
C HIS A 493 22.06 66.67 14.90
N LEU A 494 21.39 66.33 16.02
CA LEU A 494 20.32 67.07 16.75
C LEU A 494 18.96 67.24 16.02
N ALA A 495 17.91 66.75 16.72
CA ALA A 495 16.50 67.20 16.75
C ALA A 495 15.64 66.91 15.49
N ASN A 496 14.32 66.74 15.52
CA ASN A 496 13.28 66.93 16.53
C ASN A 496 11.96 66.32 15.98
N GLN A 497 11.01 65.97 16.87
CA GLN A 497 9.54 66.23 16.82
C GLN A 497 8.72 65.92 15.53
N SER A 498 7.43 65.59 15.52
CA SER A 498 6.35 65.33 16.49
C SER A 498 5.05 65.18 15.68
N LYS A 499 4.04 64.46 16.22
CA LYS A 499 2.58 64.65 15.99
C LYS A 499 2.07 64.37 14.55
N SER A 500 0.83 63.99 14.26
CA SER A 500 -0.44 63.91 15.01
C SER A 500 -1.38 62.89 14.33
N SER A 501 -2.33 62.35 15.12
CA SER A 501 -3.74 62.06 14.80
C SER A 501 -4.25 62.15 13.36
N ALA A 502 -5.09 61.19 12.93
CA ALA A 502 -6.55 61.28 13.05
C ALA A 502 -7.28 60.17 12.27
N SER A 503 -8.41 59.79 12.84
CA SER A 503 -9.52 58.94 12.38
C SER A 503 -9.88 59.00 10.89
N PHE A 504 -10.18 57.82 10.32
CA PHE A 504 -11.51 57.44 9.82
C PHE A 504 -11.65 55.92 9.85
#